data_AF-A0A932ZW80-F1
#
_entry.id   AF-A0A932ZW80-F1
#
_cell.length_a   1.000
_cell.length_b   1.000
_cell.length_c   1.000
_cell.angle_alpha   90.00
_cell.angle_beta   90.00
_cell.angle_gamma   90.00
#
_symmetry.space_group_name_H-M   'P 1'
#
loop_
_entity.id
_entity.type
_entity.pdbx_description
1 polymer ?
#
loop_
_entity_poly.entity_id
_entity_poly.type
_entity_poly.pdbx_seq_one_letter_code
_entity_poly.pdbx_strand_id
1 'polypeptide(L)' 'MKIVFFGTPAFSVPFLTELIRDPEIEVVGVVTQPDKPAGRGGDVTPSPIKILAQDAV' A
#
# COMPACT_ATOMS: atom_id res chain seq x y z
N MET A 1 3.25 14.54 11.74
CA MET A 1 4.16 14.69 10.58
C MET A 1 3.48 14.13 9.35
N LYS A 2 3.41 14.86 8.23
CA LYS A 2 2.78 14.39 6.99
C LYS A 2 3.79 13.63 6.13
N ILE A 3 3.43 12.44 5.66
CA ILE A 3 4.30 11.60 4.84
C ILE A 3 3.57 11.03 3.62
N VAL A 4 4.33 10.65 2.59
CA VAL A 4 3.86 9.82 1.48
C VAL A 4 4.60 8.49 1.54
N PHE A 5 3.86 7.39 1.54
CA PHE A 5 4.44 6.05 1.60
C PHE A 5 4.63 5.47 0.19
N PHE A 6 5.82 4.92 -0.09
CA PHE A 6 6.15 4.30 -1.36
C PHE A 6 6.37 2.80 -1.14
N GLY A 7 5.50 1.96 -1.69
CA GLY A 7 5.57 0.52 -1.49
C GLY A 7 4.75 -0.27 -2.49
N THR A 8 5.11 -1.53 -2.70
CA THR A 8 4.41 -2.44 -3.63
C THR A 8 4.36 -3.89 -3.13
N PRO A 9 5.45 -4.49 -2.62
CA PRO A 9 5.40 -5.91 -2.27
C PRO A 9 4.59 -6.14 -0.99
N ALA A 10 4.10 -7.37 -0.81
CA ALA A 10 3.38 -7.77 0.39
C ALA A 10 4.18 -7.56 1.68
N PHE A 11 5.52 -7.65 1.61
CA PHE A 11 6.41 -7.35 2.72
C PHE A 11 6.27 -5.91 3.24
N SER A 12 5.86 -4.95 2.40
CA SER A 12 5.69 -3.55 2.79
C SER A 12 4.41 -3.28 3.61
N VAL A 13 3.45 -4.22 3.61
CA VAL A 13 2.15 -4.08 4.29
C VAL A 13 2.26 -3.77 5.79
N PRO A 14 3.01 -4.55 6.61
CA PRO A 14 3.10 -4.25 8.04
C PRO A 14 3.67 -2.86 8.31
N PHE A 15 4.59 -2.36 7.48
CA PHE A 15 5.17 -1.03 7.68
C PHE A 15 4.14 0.09 7.42
N LEU A 16 3.36 -0.01 6.34
CA LEU A 16 2.28 0.96 6.09
C LEU A 16 1.23 0.91 7.20
N THR A 17 0.85 -0.29 7.66
CA THR A 17 -0.11 -0.46 8.75
C THR A 17 0.34 0.24 10.03
N GLU A 18 1.61 0.08 10.43
CA GLU A 18 2.12 0.73 11.65
C GLU A 18 2.20 2.26 11.48
N LEU A 19 2.58 2.75 10.31
CA LEU A 19 2.60 4.19 10.02
C LEU A 19 1.20 4.83 10.03
N ILE A 20 0.17 4.10 9.60
CA ILE A 20 -1.23 4.57 9.65
C ILE A 20 -1.75 4.59 11.11
N ARG A 21 -1.27 3.68 11.95
CA ARG A 21 -1.70 3.57 13.36
C ARG A 21 -1.03 4.59 14.29
N ASP A 22 0.13 5.09 13.89
CA ASP A 22 0.88 6.07 14.67
C ASP A 22 0.15 7.43 14.68
N PRO A 23 -0.33 7.92 15.84
CA PRO A 23 -1.07 9.18 15.92
C PRO A 23 -0.22 10.41 15.62
N GLU A 24 1.11 10.30 15.63
CA GLU A 24 2.03 11.39 15.30
C GLU A 24 2.29 11.48 13.79
N ILE A 25 1.84 10.50 13.01
CA ILE A 25 2.06 10.39 11.57
C ILE A 25 0.74 10.49 10.81
N GLU A 26 0.73 11.32 9.77
CA GLU A 26 -0.38 11.46 8.85
C GLU A 26 0.08 10.98 7.47
N VAL A 27 -0.38 9.81 7.04
CA VAL A 27 -0.11 9.27 5.70
C VAL A 27 -1.04 9.97 4.72
N VAL A 28 -0.55 11.00 4.02
CA VAL A 28 -1.36 11.82 3.11
C VAL A 28 -1.47 11.23 1.70
N GLY A 29 -0.72 10.17 1.42
CA GLY A 29 -0.75 9.50 0.13
C GLY A 29 0.10 8.24 0.09
N VAL A 30 -0.23 7.36 -0.84
CA VAL A 30 0.48 6.11 -1.09
C VAL A 30 0.80 5.99 -2.57
N VAL A 31 2.05 5.67 -2.89
CA VAL A 31 2.53 5.40 -4.25
C VAL A 31 2.91 3.94 -4.37
N THR A 32 2.37 3.28 -5.39
CA THR A 32 2.58 1.86 -5.65
C THR A 32 2.67 1.59 -7.15
N GLN A 33 3.18 0.42 -7.54
CA GLN A 33 3.21 0.04 -8.96
C GLN A 33 1.78 -0.07 -9.52
N PRO A 34 1.59 0.23 -10.82
CA PRO A 34 0.34 -0.04 -11.50
C PRO A 34 -0.09 -1.50 -11.37
N ASP A 35 -1.39 -1.74 -11.35
CA ASP A 35 -1.96 -3.08 -11.36
C ASP A 35 -1.47 -3.82 -12.60
N LYS A 36 -1.04 -5.07 -12.41
CA LYS A 36 -0.47 -5.88 -13.48
C LYS A 36 -0.88 -7.34 -13.35
N PRO A 37 -0.86 -8.11 -14.45
CA PRO A 37 -1.08 -9.55 -14.43
C PRO A 37 -0.20 -10.25 -13.37
N ALA A 38 -0.82 -11.08 -12.53
CA ALA A 38 -0.13 -11.86 -11.52
C ALA A 38 -0.69 -13.27 -11.41
N GLY A 39 0.10 -14.18 -10.83
CA GLY A 39 -0.30 -15.58 -10.64
C GLY A 39 -0.45 -16.37 -11.95
N ARG A 40 -1.07 -17.55 -11.83
CA ARG A 40 -1.38 -18.40 -12.98
C ARG A 40 -2.72 -17.97 -13.56
N GLY A 41 -2.77 -17.66 -14.86
CA GLY A 41 -3.96 -17.10 -15.52
C GLY A 41 -3.79 -15.63 -15.91
N GLY A 42 -2.90 -14.90 -15.20
CA GLY A 42 -2.52 -13.54 -15.58
C GLY A 42 -3.61 -12.49 -15.32
N ASP A 43 -4.45 -12.72 -14.32
CA ASP A 43 -5.47 -11.75 -13.95
C ASP A 43 -4.81 -10.47 -13.40
N VAL A 44 -5.36 -9.33 -13.81
CA VAL A 44 -4.91 -8.02 -13.35
C VAL A 44 -5.19 -7.93 -11.85
N THR A 45 -4.12 -7.90 -11.06
CA THR A 45 -4.22 -7.92 -9.60
C THR A 45 -3.65 -6.62 -9.03
N PRO A 46 -4.40 -5.91 -8.17
CA PRO A 46 -3.88 -4.76 -7.42
C PRO A 46 -2.70 -5.14 -6.52
N SER A 47 -1.82 -4.18 -6.24
CA SER A 47 -0.75 -4.41 -5.27
C SER A 47 -1.33 -4.56 -3.85
N PRO A 48 -0.71 -5.37 -2.97
CA PRO A 48 -1.10 -5.45 -1.56
C PRO A 48 -1.16 -4.09 -0.86
N ILE A 49 -0.30 -3.15 -1.26
CA ILE A 49 -0.27 -1.79 -0.75
C ILE A 49 -1.45 -0.96 -1.25
N LYS A 50 -1.85 -1.11 -2.52
CA LYS A 50 -3.03 -0.44 -3.06
C LYS A 50 -4.30 -0.87 -2.31
N ILE A 51 -4.44 -2.17 -2.06
CA ILE A 51 -5.58 -2.73 -1.32
C ILE A 51 -5.64 -2.11 0.09
N LEU A 52 -4.54 -2.18 0.84
CA LEU A 52 -4.49 -1.60 2.18
C LEU A 52 -4.79 -0.10 2.18
N ALA A 53 -4.23 0.65 1.23
CA ALA A 53 -4.44 2.10 1.15
C ALA A 53 -5.90 2.48 0.83
N GLN A 54 -6.61 1.68 0.04
CA GLN A 54 -8.02 1.93 -0.29
C GLN A 54 -8.97 1.68 0.89
N ASP A 55 -8.57 0.80 1.81
CA ASP A 55 -9.38 0.42 2.97
C ASP A 55 -9.11 1.29 4.22
N ALA A 56 -7.91 1.87 4.33
CA ALA A 56 -7.40 2.42 5.59
C ALA A 56 -7.04 3.92 5.58
N VAL A 57 -6.98 4.57 4.41
CA VAL A 57 -6.64 6.00 4.23
C VAL A 57 -7.81 6.74 3.61
#